data_AF-A0A3E0WCN5-F1
#
_entry.id   AF-A0A3E0WCN5-F1
#
_cell.length_a   1.000
_cell.length_b   1.000
_cell.length_c   1.000
_cell.angle_alpha   90.00
_cell.angle_beta   90.00
_cell.angle_gamma   90.00
#
_symmetry.space_group_name_H-M   'P 1'
#
loop_
_entity.id
_entity.type
_entity.pdbx_description
1 polymer ?
#
loop_
_entity_poly.entity_id
_entity_poly.type
_entity_poly.pdbx_seq_one_letter_code
_entity_poly.pdbx_strand_id
1 'polypeptide(L)'
;MNAATLSPQRYARLILSTSRVPFLQVVKTSVAAIVAWIVTAPLLQGQIPLFAVIAAILVVQPSVNQSFGKALERCVGVIIGVVLAYLVGLVFGGTSWIVPVAVIIALLLGWALRLGPTSSVQIPISAMLVLSLGATTPGYAFNRILETIVGALIGVAVNLLIVPPVALQPVHEAVARLGNELGSILDSLARTLSTPTSAADRTAMLVEARLLTPMRAKAAAALAAGEESLKYNPRRSVHRDLLETDAMLLAMLSILVTRVTGMARGVVDHYDDDLLDEPLVSEIVSEMQRASHDLRLVILNADLPGAAVLQAVPDDLPALTAPLRVTVPSSEHWVLLGFLLEDLRRIHEEIVEATDAPR
;
A
#
# COMPACT_ATOMS: atom_id res chain seq x y z
N MET A 1 26.49 33.84 -7.89
CA MET A 1 25.37 33.64 -8.84
C MET A 1 25.80 32.55 -9.82
N ASN A 2 25.67 31.28 -9.44
CA ASN A 2 26.11 30.15 -10.29
C ASN A 2 24.87 29.50 -10.91
N ALA A 3 24.61 29.82 -12.18
CA ALA A 3 23.69 29.08 -13.01
C ALA A 3 24.30 27.70 -13.30
N ALA A 4 24.02 26.74 -12.43
CA ALA A 4 24.33 25.34 -12.68
C ALA A 4 23.55 24.91 -13.94
N THR A 5 24.27 24.64 -15.02
CA THR A 5 23.75 24.06 -16.25
C THR A 5 23.24 22.65 -15.95
N LEU A 6 21.96 22.54 -15.61
CA LEU A 6 21.30 21.27 -15.35
C LEU A 6 21.33 20.42 -16.64
N SER A 7 22.02 19.29 -16.60
CA SER A 7 22.18 18.40 -17.76
C SER A 7 20.83 17.79 -18.18
N PRO A 8 20.55 17.63 -19.49
CA PRO A 8 19.29 17.09 -20.03
C PRO A 8 18.89 15.73 -19.42
N GLN A 9 19.88 14.93 -19.03
CA GLN A 9 19.71 13.61 -18.43
C GLN A 9 19.04 13.66 -17.05
N ARG A 10 19.22 14.75 -16.30
CA ARG A 10 18.58 14.94 -14.98
C ARG A 10 17.09 15.24 -15.12
N TYR A 11 16.70 15.99 -16.15
CA TYR A 11 15.30 16.24 -16.51
C TYR A 11 14.60 14.97 -17.02
N ALA A 12 15.29 14.15 -17.81
CA ALA A 12 14.72 12.89 -18.29
C ALA A 12 14.34 11.95 -17.13
N ARG A 13 15.16 11.87 -16.07
CA ARG A 13 14.86 11.07 -14.87
C ARG A 13 13.71 11.64 -14.02
N LEU A 14 13.35 12.92 -14.17
CA LEU A 14 12.18 13.51 -13.51
C LEU A 14 10.86 13.14 -14.21
N ILE A 15 10.90 12.86 -15.52
CA ILE A 15 9.71 12.54 -16.33
C ILE A 15 9.54 11.02 -16.45
N LEU A 16 10.64 10.25 -16.43
CA LEU A 16 10.62 8.80 -16.57
C LEU A 16 10.43 8.10 -15.21
N SER A 17 9.31 7.39 -15.07
CA SER A 17 9.07 6.47 -13.95
C SER A 17 9.97 5.23 -14.05
N THR A 18 10.49 4.77 -12.91
CA THR A 18 11.22 3.49 -12.80
C THR A 18 10.30 2.28 -13.00
N SER A 19 8.98 2.45 -12.84
CA SER A 19 7.98 1.39 -13.03
C SER A 19 7.04 1.70 -14.20
N ARG A 20 6.66 0.65 -14.94
CA ARG A 20 5.69 0.77 -16.04
C ARG A 20 4.27 0.63 -15.51
N VAL A 21 3.35 1.41 -16.09
CA VAL A 21 1.91 1.20 -15.87
C VAL A 21 1.55 -0.23 -16.33
N PRO A 22 0.79 -1.00 -15.55
CA PRO A 22 0.39 -2.35 -15.95
C PRO A 22 -0.30 -2.35 -17.32
N PHE A 23 0.04 -3.30 -18.19
CA PHE A 23 -0.52 -3.39 -19.55
C PHE A 23 -2.05 -3.45 -19.53
N LEU A 24 -2.63 -4.17 -18.57
CA LEU A 24 -4.08 -4.24 -18.39
C LEU A 24 -4.70 -2.87 -18.14
N GLN A 25 -4.04 -1.99 -17.38
CA GLN A 25 -4.52 -0.64 -17.13
C GLN A 25 -4.58 0.17 -18.44
N VAL A 26 -3.57 0.03 -19.29
CA VAL A 26 -3.55 0.67 -20.63
C VAL A 26 -4.74 0.19 -21.47
N VAL A 27 -4.99 -1.12 -21.49
CA VAL A 27 -6.13 -1.71 -22.22
C VAL A 27 -7.47 -1.18 -21.68
N LYS A 28 -7.68 -1.20 -20.36
CA LYS A 28 -8.91 -0.68 -19.73
C LYS A 28 -9.17 0.78 -20.10
N THR A 29 -8.16 1.63 -19.94
CA THR A 29 -8.26 3.05 -20.23
C THR A 29 -8.57 3.29 -21.71
N SER A 30 -7.95 2.52 -22.60
CA SER A 30 -8.17 2.60 -24.05
C SER A 30 -9.59 2.18 -24.43
N VAL A 31 -10.08 1.07 -23.87
CA VAL A 31 -11.46 0.58 -24.06
C VAL A 31 -12.45 1.62 -23.54
N ALA A 32 -12.25 2.16 -22.33
CA ALA A 32 -13.14 3.18 -21.77
C ALA A 32 -13.18 4.45 -22.62
N ALA A 33 -12.04 4.91 -23.15
CA ALA A 33 -11.96 6.05 -24.04
C ALA A 33 -12.78 5.82 -25.33
N ILE A 34 -12.60 4.67 -25.99
CA ILE A 34 -13.30 4.31 -27.23
C ILE A 34 -14.80 4.19 -26.99
N VAL A 35 -15.21 3.47 -25.94
CA VAL A 35 -16.63 3.30 -25.59
C VAL A 35 -17.26 4.64 -25.24
N ALA A 36 -16.57 5.51 -24.49
CA ALA A 36 -17.07 6.84 -24.17
C ALA A 36 -17.29 7.70 -25.42
N TRP A 37 -16.40 7.62 -26.40
CA TRP A 37 -16.59 8.29 -27.69
C TRP A 37 -17.83 7.77 -28.41
N ILE A 38 -17.93 6.46 -28.62
CA ILE A 38 -18.99 5.84 -29.42
C ILE A 38 -20.37 6.06 -28.79
N VAL A 39 -20.48 5.90 -27.47
CA VAL A 39 -21.75 6.05 -26.74
C VAL A 39 -22.19 7.50 -26.67
N THR A 40 -21.25 8.45 -26.53
CA THR A 40 -21.60 9.87 -26.32
C THR A 40 -21.78 10.63 -27.62
N ALA A 41 -21.09 10.26 -28.71
CA ALA A 41 -21.23 10.92 -30.01
C ALA A 41 -22.69 11.11 -30.50
N PRO A 42 -23.59 10.10 -30.46
CA PRO A 42 -24.97 10.28 -30.90
C PRO A 42 -25.81 11.16 -29.96
N LEU A 43 -25.38 11.33 -28.70
CA LEU A 43 -26.10 12.14 -27.71
C LEU A 43 -25.89 13.66 -27.91
N LEU A 44 -24.86 14.07 -28.68
CA LEU A 44 -24.35 15.45 -28.68
C LEU A 44 -24.71 16.31 -29.91
N GLN A 45 -25.70 15.94 -30.73
CA GLN A 45 -26.21 16.76 -31.85
C GLN A 45 -25.10 17.41 -32.72
N GLY A 46 -24.03 16.67 -33.03
CA GLY A 46 -22.93 17.15 -33.89
C GLY A 46 -21.73 17.76 -33.16
N GLN A 47 -21.73 17.81 -31.82
CA GLN A 47 -20.54 18.17 -31.04
C GLN A 47 -19.65 16.94 -30.79
N ILE A 48 -18.33 17.17 -30.76
CA ILE A 48 -17.34 16.12 -30.55
C ILE A 48 -17.29 15.77 -29.05
N PRO A 49 -17.42 14.48 -28.64
CA PRO A 49 -17.52 14.03 -27.25
C PRO A 49 -16.18 14.03 -26.50
N LEU A 50 -15.40 15.10 -26.62
CA LEU A 50 -14.04 15.17 -26.07
C LEU A 50 -14.04 15.01 -24.55
N PHE A 51 -15.02 15.58 -23.85
CA PHE A 51 -15.00 15.57 -22.39
C PHE A 51 -15.46 14.26 -21.80
N ALA A 52 -16.30 13.50 -22.52
CA ALA A 52 -16.65 12.15 -22.14
C ALA A 52 -15.43 11.23 -22.20
N VAL A 53 -14.61 11.35 -23.26
CA VAL A 53 -13.36 10.59 -23.38
C VAL A 53 -12.37 10.95 -22.28
N ILE A 54 -12.14 12.25 -22.04
CA ILE A 54 -11.24 12.67 -20.96
C ILE A 54 -11.78 12.21 -19.60
N ALA A 55 -13.10 12.22 -19.39
CA ALA A 55 -13.73 11.71 -18.16
C ALA A 55 -13.47 10.23 -17.97
N ALA A 56 -13.73 9.41 -18.99
CA ALA A 56 -13.47 7.98 -18.94
C ALA A 56 -12.00 7.67 -18.64
N ILE A 57 -11.05 8.35 -19.30
CA ILE A 57 -9.62 8.15 -19.09
C ILE A 57 -9.19 8.45 -17.66
N LEU A 58 -9.63 9.57 -17.07
CA LEU A 58 -9.24 9.94 -15.71
C LEU A 58 -9.98 9.13 -14.63
N VAL A 59 -11.15 8.57 -14.95
CA VAL A 59 -11.95 7.78 -14.01
C VAL A 59 -11.48 6.33 -13.95
N VAL A 60 -10.86 5.78 -15.00
CA VAL A 60 -10.28 4.42 -14.95
C VAL A 60 -9.05 4.41 -14.03
N GLN A 61 -9.17 3.73 -12.89
CA GLN A 61 -8.16 3.65 -11.82
C GLN A 61 -7.82 2.18 -11.52
N PRO A 62 -6.73 1.88 -10.80
CA PRO A 62 -6.35 0.51 -10.46
C PRO A 62 -7.44 -0.26 -9.69
N SER A 63 -8.20 0.42 -8.82
CA SER A 63 -9.32 -0.17 -8.08
C SER A 63 -10.67 0.49 -8.42
N VAL A 64 -11.75 -0.26 -8.26
CA VAL A 64 -13.12 0.22 -8.50
C VAL A 64 -13.50 1.32 -7.50
N ASN A 65 -13.05 1.24 -6.24
CA ASN A 65 -13.26 2.29 -5.24
C ASN A 65 -12.65 3.62 -5.69
N GLN A 66 -11.39 3.59 -6.13
CA GLN A 66 -10.69 4.77 -6.61
C GLN A 66 -11.38 5.33 -7.87
N SER A 67 -11.82 4.47 -8.79
CA SER A 67 -12.59 4.90 -9.96
C SER A 67 -13.89 5.62 -9.57
N PHE A 68 -14.64 5.06 -8.62
CA PHE A 68 -15.89 5.67 -8.17
C PHE A 68 -15.65 7.03 -7.47
N GLY A 69 -14.64 7.11 -6.59
CA GLY A 69 -14.24 8.36 -5.96
C GLY A 69 -13.85 9.42 -7.00
N LYS A 70 -13.05 9.05 -8.01
CA LYS A 70 -12.66 9.95 -9.11
C LYS A 70 -13.82 10.37 -10.00
N ALA A 71 -14.77 9.48 -10.26
CA ALA A 71 -16.01 9.81 -10.97
C ALA A 71 -16.78 10.89 -10.22
N LEU A 72 -16.99 10.70 -8.91
CA LEU A 72 -17.73 11.65 -8.08
C LEU A 72 -17.02 13.00 -7.98
N GLU A 73 -15.72 13.01 -7.68
CA GLU A 73 -14.91 14.24 -7.63
C GLU A 73 -15.04 15.04 -8.92
N ARG A 74 -14.99 14.34 -10.06
CA ARG A 74 -15.05 14.99 -11.37
C ARG A 74 -16.45 15.52 -11.69
N CYS A 75 -17.50 14.75 -11.45
CA CYS A 75 -18.88 15.18 -11.64
C CYS A 75 -19.19 16.41 -10.79
N VAL A 76 -18.82 16.39 -9.50
CA VAL A 76 -18.99 17.52 -8.57
C VAL A 76 -18.23 18.74 -9.08
N GLY A 77 -16.96 18.58 -9.47
CA GLY A 77 -16.14 19.69 -9.97
C GLY A 77 -16.72 20.34 -11.24
N VAL A 78 -17.22 19.55 -12.19
CA VAL A 78 -17.86 20.07 -13.40
C VAL A 78 -19.16 20.79 -13.07
N ILE A 79 -20.04 20.18 -12.26
CA ILE A 79 -21.33 20.79 -11.90
C ILE A 79 -21.13 22.11 -11.17
N ILE A 80 -20.24 22.16 -10.17
CA ILE A 80 -19.93 23.40 -9.44
C ILE A 80 -19.37 24.46 -10.41
N GLY A 81 -18.45 24.09 -11.30
CA GLY A 81 -17.89 25.04 -12.26
C GLY A 81 -18.93 25.58 -13.24
N VAL A 82 -19.86 24.75 -13.71
CA VAL A 82 -20.96 25.17 -14.60
C VAL A 82 -21.93 26.11 -13.86
N VAL A 83 -22.32 25.77 -12.63
CA VAL A 83 -23.18 26.62 -11.80
C VAL A 83 -22.51 27.96 -11.52
N LEU A 84 -21.22 27.94 -11.17
CA LEU A 84 -20.45 29.14 -10.92
C LEU A 84 -20.37 30.03 -12.17
N ALA A 85 -20.10 29.47 -13.34
CA ALA A 85 -20.12 30.22 -14.61
C ALA A 85 -21.46 30.92 -14.83
N TYR A 86 -22.57 30.22 -14.60
CA TYR A 86 -23.90 30.79 -14.75
C TYR A 86 -24.13 31.97 -13.79
N LEU A 87 -23.80 31.79 -12.49
CA LEU A 87 -23.94 32.83 -11.48
C LEU A 87 -23.10 34.07 -11.79
N VAL A 88 -21.84 33.86 -12.17
CA VAL A 88 -20.92 34.95 -12.51
C VAL A 88 -21.39 35.67 -13.78
N GLY A 89 -21.84 34.93 -14.80
CA GLY A 89 -22.38 35.51 -16.03
C GLY A 89 -23.64 36.36 -15.79
N LEU A 90 -24.52 35.93 -14.87
CA LEU A 90 -25.71 36.71 -14.49
C LEU A 90 -25.35 38.02 -13.79
N VAL A 91 -24.35 38.02 -12.90
CA VAL A 91 -23.99 39.19 -12.11
C VAL A 91 -23.16 40.20 -12.91
N PHE A 92 -22.22 39.72 -13.72
CA PHE A 92 -21.21 40.57 -14.36
C PHE A 92 -21.41 40.75 -15.87
N GLY A 93 -22.28 39.97 -16.52
CA GLY A 93 -22.58 40.06 -17.95
C GLY A 93 -21.64 39.25 -18.85
N GLY A 94 -21.39 39.74 -20.06
CA GLY A 94 -20.64 39.02 -21.13
C GLY A 94 -19.26 39.57 -21.46
N THR A 95 -18.67 40.41 -20.62
CA THR A 95 -17.35 41.04 -20.88
C THR A 95 -16.17 40.09 -20.69
N SER A 96 -15.11 40.27 -21.50
CA SER A 96 -13.92 39.39 -21.52
C SER A 96 -13.19 39.25 -20.17
N TRP A 97 -13.21 40.28 -19.33
CA TRP A 97 -12.56 40.26 -18.00
C TRP A 97 -13.24 39.33 -16.99
N ILE A 98 -14.45 38.85 -17.28
CA ILE A 98 -15.22 38.00 -16.37
C ILE A 98 -14.59 36.61 -16.23
N VAL A 99 -13.98 36.10 -17.31
CA VAL A 99 -13.34 34.77 -17.31
C VAL A 99 -12.22 34.65 -16.26
N PRO A 100 -11.19 35.52 -16.22
CA PRO A 100 -10.16 35.43 -15.19
C PRO A 100 -10.71 35.64 -13.78
N VAL A 101 -11.73 36.49 -13.61
CA VAL A 101 -12.40 36.67 -12.31
C VAL A 101 -13.12 35.39 -11.88
N ALA A 102 -13.83 34.72 -12.78
CA ALA A 102 -14.48 33.45 -12.51
C ALA A 102 -13.47 32.36 -12.12
N VAL A 103 -12.29 32.33 -12.76
CA VAL A 103 -11.21 31.41 -12.42
C VAL A 103 -10.69 31.66 -11.00
N ILE A 104 -10.48 32.92 -10.61
CA ILE A 104 -10.06 33.27 -9.25
C ILE A 104 -11.11 32.83 -8.24
N ILE A 105 -12.39 33.13 -8.49
CA ILE A 105 -13.50 32.73 -7.59
C ILE A 105 -13.58 31.20 -7.49
N ALA A 106 -13.45 30.49 -8.61
CA ALA A 106 -13.45 29.03 -8.66
C ALA A 106 -12.33 28.41 -7.82
N LEU A 107 -11.11 28.95 -7.92
CA LEU A 107 -9.96 28.50 -7.13
C LEU A 107 -10.16 28.77 -5.64
N LEU A 108 -10.64 29.97 -5.28
CA LEU A 108 -10.95 30.32 -3.90
C LEU A 108 -12.06 29.43 -3.33
N LEU A 109 -13.07 29.11 -4.13
CA LEU A 109 -14.16 28.21 -3.73
C LEU A 109 -13.64 26.78 -3.49
N GLY A 110 -12.81 26.26 -4.40
CA GLY A 110 -12.19 24.95 -4.24
C GLY A 110 -11.31 24.85 -2.99
N TRP A 111 -10.56 25.92 -2.69
CA TRP A 111 -9.77 26.04 -1.48
C TRP A 111 -10.64 26.13 -0.21
N ALA A 112 -11.65 27.01 -0.19
CA ALA A 112 -12.52 27.23 0.96
C ALA A 112 -13.32 25.97 1.34
N LEU A 113 -13.78 25.21 0.34
CA LEU A 113 -14.52 23.96 0.54
C LEU A 113 -13.61 22.74 0.79
N ARG A 114 -12.28 22.92 0.82
CA ARG A 114 -11.28 21.84 0.98
C ARG A 114 -11.52 20.68 0.01
N LEU A 115 -11.86 20.99 -1.24
CA LEU A 115 -12.18 19.96 -2.23
C LEU A 115 -10.94 19.14 -2.62
N GLY A 116 -11.19 17.89 -3.01
CA GLY A 116 -10.14 17.01 -3.51
C GLY A 116 -9.40 17.60 -4.72
N PRO A 117 -8.14 17.19 -4.98
CA PRO A 117 -7.30 17.77 -6.03
C PRO A 117 -7.91 17.77 -7.44
N THR A 118 -8.74 16.75 -7.74
CA THR A 118 -9.40 16.66 -9.04
C THR A 118 -10.53 17.68 -9.16
N SER A 119 -11.38 17.83 -8.14
CA SER A 119 -12.47 18.81 -8.15
C SER A 119 -11.94 20.24 -8.15
N SER A 120 -10.91 20.54 -7.36
CA SER A 120 -10.36 21.90 -7.24
C SER A 120 -9.81 22.44 -8.57
N VAL A 121 -9.23 21.57 -9.40
CA VAL A 121 -8.74 21.92 -10.74
C VAL A 121 -9.88 21.93 -11.77
N GLN A 122 -10.89 21.07 -11.62
CA GLN A 122 -11.98 20.94 -12.59
C GLN A 122 -12.97 22.11 -12.55
N ILE A 123 -13.22 22.72 -11.39
CA ILE A 123 -14.13 23.87 -11.24
C ILE A 123 -13.70 25.06 -12.12
N PRO A 124 -12.47 25.61 -12.01
CA PRO A 124 -12.06 26.75 -12.82
C PRO A 124 -12.04 26.43 -14.31
N ILE A 125 -11.60 25.22 -14.70
CA ILE A 125 -11.61 24.78 -16.10
C ILE A 125 -13.04 24.77 -16.65
N SER A 126 -13.99 24.22 -15.90
CA SER A 126 -15.38 24.10 -16.35
C SER A 126 -16.04 25.48 -16.40
N ALA A 127 -15.79 26.32 -15.39
CA ALA A 127 -16.32 27.69 -15.35
C ALA A 127 -15.81 28.53 -16.54
N MET A 128 -14.49 28.47 -16.79
CA MET A 128 -13.85 29.14 -17.92
C MET A 128 -14.46 28.71 -19.25
N LEU A 129 -14.53 27.39 -19.49
CA LEU A 129 -15.06 26.86 -20.75
C LEU A 129 -16.52 27.22 -20.99
N VAL A 130 -17.37 27.16 -19.95
CA VAL A 130 -18.78 27.53 -20.06
C VAL A 130 -18.96 29.02 -20.36
N LEU A 131 -18.18 29.89 -19.72
CA LEU A 131 -18.22 31.33 -20.01
C LEU A 131 -17.70 31.65 -21.42
N SER A 132 -16.66 30.95 -21.88
CA SER A 132 -16.03 31.22 -23.18
C SER A 132 -16.81 30.64 -24.37
N LEU A 133 -17.33 29.41 -24.24
CA LEU A 133 -17.97 28.68 -25.35
C LEU A 133 -19.49 28.66 -25.25
N GLY A 134 -20.05 28.82 -24.05
CA GLY A 134 -21.50 28.77 -23.84
C GLY A 134 -22.27 29.92 -24.50
N ALA A 135 -21.61 31.06 -24.76
CA ALA A 135 -22.21 32.18 -25.48
C ALA A 135 -22.41 31.89 -26.98
N THR A 136 -21.54 31.08 -27.59
CA THR A 136 -21.56 30.77 -29.03
C THR A 136 -22.17 29.41 -29.34
N THR A 137 -22.26 28.53 -28.34
CA THR A 137 -22.73 27.15 -28.50
C THR A 137 -23.94 26.90 -27.59
N PRO A 138 -25.17 26.94 -28.14
CA PRO A 138 -26.37 26.63 -27.38
C PRO A 138 -26.28 25.26 -26.69
N GLY A 139 -26.73 25.20 -25.44
CA GLY A 139 -26.73 23.94 -24.67
C GLY A 139 -25.34 23.47 -24.20
N TYR A 140 -24.26 24.22 -24.43
CA TYR A 140 -22.90 23.81 -24.06
C TYR A 140 -22.76 23.42 -22.58
N ALA A 141 -23.34 24.23 -21.67
CA ALA A 141 -23.30 23.97 -20.23
C ALA A 141 -23.94 22.61 -19.87
N PHE A 142 -25.07 22.29 -20.50
CA PHE A 142 -25.76 21.02 -20.29
C PHE A 142 -24.97 19.85 -20.88
N ASN A 143 -24.50 19.99 -22.12
CA ASN A 143 -23.68 18.98 -22.77
C ASN A 143 -22.41 18.68 -21.97
N ARG A 144 -21.78 19.70 -21.38
CA ARG A 144 -20.60 19.55 -20.53
C ARG A 144 -20.86 18.64 -19.33
N ILE A 145 -22.01 18.79 -18.69
CA ILE A 145 -22.44 17.95 -17.56
C ILE A 145 -22.73 16.53 -18.07
N LEU A 146 -23.52 16.41 -19.14
CA LEU A 146 -23.89 15.14 -19.74
C LEU A 146 -22.68 14.31 -20.14
N GLU A 147 -21.75 14.88 -20.91
CA GLU A 147 -20.50 14.24 -21.32
C GLU A 147 -19.70 13.74 -20.13
N THR A 148 -19.58 14.57 -19.09
CA THR A 148 -18.80 14.22 -17.90
C THR A 148 -19.42 13.05 -17.16
N ILE A 149 -20.74 13.05 -16.98
CA ILE A 149 -21.47 11.98 -16.31
C ILE A 149 -21.37 10.69 -17.13
N VAL A 150 -21.65 10.73 -18.43
CA VAL A 150 -21.60 9.55 -19.31
C VAL A 150 -20.18 8.96 -19.36
N GLY A 151 -19.16 9.81 -19.53
CA GLY A 151 -17.77 9.36 -19.52
C GLY A 151 -17.34 8.77 -18.18
N ALA A 152 -17.78 9.37 -17.07
CA ALA A 152 -17.50 8.84 -15.72
C ALA A 152 -18.19 7.48 -15.50
N LEU A 153 -19.46 7.33 -15.89
CA LEU A 153 -20.17 6.06 -15.81
C LEU A 153 -19.49 4.98 -16.64
N ILE A 154 -19.06 5.29 -17.86
CA ILE A 154 -18.34 4.35 -18.72
C ILE A 154 -16.99 3.98 -18.12
N GLY A 155 -16.23 4.93 -17.57
CA GLY A 155 -14.97 4.66 -16.89
C GLY A 155 -15.14 3.70 -15.70
N VAL A 156 -16.17 3.92 -14.86
CA VAL A 156 -16.50 3.02 -13.74
C VAL A 156 -16.95 1.64 -14.26
N ALA A 157 -17.83 1.61 -15.25
CA ALA A 157 -18.37 0.37 -15.82
C ALA A 157 -17.27 -0.49 -16.45
N VAL A 158 -16.36 0.11 -17.23
CA VAL A 158 -15.23 -0.62 -17.81
C VAL A 158 -14.29 -1.14 -16.72
N ASN A 159 -14.04 -0.37 -15.66
CA ASN A 159 -13.19 -0.84 -14.57
C ASN A 159 -13.85 -1.97 -13.74
N LEU A 160 -15.18 -1.99 -13.68
CA LEU A 160 -15.96 -3.07 -13.08
C LEU A 160 -15.97 -4.34 -13.95
N LEU A 161 -16.19 -4.19 -15.26
CA LEU A 161 -16.30 -5.30 -16.22
C LEU A 161 -14.95 -5.96 -16.52
N ILE A 162 -13.92 -5.16 -16.73
CA ILE A 162 -12.56 -5.64 -16.88
C ILE A 162 -11.99 -5.76 -15.46
N VAL A 163 -12.35 -6.83 -14.77
CA VAL A 163 -12.04 -7.03 -13.34
C VAL A 163 -10.54 -6.79 -13.08
N PRO A 164 -10.18 -5.86 -12.18
CA PRO A 164 -8.78 -5.69 -11.79
C PRO A 164 -8.26 -6.99 -11.17
N PRO A 165 -7.03 -7.43 -11.51
CA PRO A 165 -6.38 -8.51 -10.79
C PRO A 165 -6.32 -8.09 -9.33
N VAL A 166 -6.76 -8.97 -8.43
CA VAL A 166 -6.66 -8.70 -7.00
C VAL A 166 -5.17 -8.60 -6.70
N ALA A 167 -4.75 -7.49 -6.09
CA ALA A 167 -3.36 -7.23 -5.76
C ALA A 167 -2.92 -8.06 -4.54
N LEU A 168 -3.24 -9.36 -4.49
CA LEU A 168 -2.83 -10.24 -3.40
C LEU A 168 -1.35 -10.59 -3.49
N GLN A 169 -0.85 -10.85 -4.70
CA GLN A 169 0.54 -11.28 -4.87
C GLN A 169 1.54 -10.27 -4.26
N PRO A 170 1.41 -8.94 -4.47
CA PRO A 170 2.27 -7.98 -3.78
C PRO A 170 2.16 -7.98 -2.26
N VAL A 171 0.97 -8.26 -1.70
CA VAL A 171 0.75 -8.39 -0.25
C VAL A 171 1.51 -9.59 0.27
N HIS A 172 1.19 -10.74 -0.29
CA HIS A 172 1.73 -12.03 0.08
C HIS A 172 3.27 -12.05 -0.01
N GLU A 173 3.83 -11.60 -1.12
CA GLU A 173 5.29 -11.51 -1.26
C GLU A 173 5.93 -10.53 -0.27
N ALA A 174 5.24 -9.44 0.11
CA ALA A 174 5.77 -8.49 1.09
C ALA A 174 5.77 -9.06 2.51
N VAL A 175 4.71 -9.78 2.88
CA VAL A 175 4.58 -10.50 4.17
C VAL A 175 5.61 -11.64 4.24
N ALA A 176 5.69 -12.48 3.21
CA ALA A 176 6.65 -13.58 3.14
C ALA A 176 8.10 -13.09 3.20
N ARG A 177 8.44 -12.00 2.50
CA ARG A 177 9.78 -11.38 2.59
C ARG A 177 10.09 -10.87 3.99
N LEU A 178 9.13 -10.24 4.67
CA LEU A 178 9.32 -9.76 6.05
C LEU A 178 9.61 -10.92 7.00
N GLY A 179 8.81 -11.98 6.93
CA GLY A 179 8.99 -13.13 7.80
C GLY A 179 10.31 -13.88 7.55
N ASN A 180 10.70 -14.06 6.28
CA ASN A 180 11.97 -14.71 5.93
C ASN A 180 13.17 -13.92 6.44
N GLU A 181 13.14 -12.59 6.32
CA GLU A 181 14.18 -11.72 6.85
C GLU A 181 14.23 -11.76 8.37
N LEU A 182 13.08 -11.78 9.05
CA LEU A 182 13.02 -11.89 10.50
C LEU A 182 13.66 -13.20 10.99
N GLY A 183 13.39 -14.33 10.32
CA GLY A 183 14.07 -15.60 10.60
C GLY A 183 15.58 -15.53 10.33
N SER A 184 16.01 -14.85 9.26
CA SER A 184 17.44 -14.60 8.98
C SER A 184 18.13 -13.83 10.11
N ILE A 185 17.47 -12.82 10.69
CA ILE A 185 18.02 -12.07 11.84
C ILE A 185 18.09 -12.94 13.10
N LEU A 186 17.10 -13.80 13.35
CA LEU A 186 17.18 -14.78 14.45
C LEU A 186 18.38 -15.74 14.28
N ASP A 187 18.62 -16.23 13.06
CA ASP A 187 19.82 -17.04 12.75
C ASP A 187 21.12 -16.25 12.96
N SER A 188 21.14 -14.96 12.58
CA SER A 188 22.30 -14.08 12.79
C SER A 188 22.56 -13.81 14.27
N LEU A 189 21.52 -13.65 15.10
CA LEU A 189 21.65 -13.53 16.55
C LEU A 189 22.21 -14.81 17.16
N ALA A 190 21.68 -15.97 16.76
CA ALA A 190 22.17 -17.27 17.19
C ALA A 190 23.67 -17.44 16.85
N ARG A 191 24.09 -17.07 15.62
CA ARG A 191 25.50 -17.08 15.22
C ARG A 191 26.36 -16.14 16.07
N THR A 192 25.89 -14.91 16.31
CA THR A 192 26.60 -13.91 17.11
C THR A 192 26.84 -14.39 18.54
N LEU A 193 25.90 -15.16 19.10
CA LEU A 193 25.99 -15.72 20.44
C LEU A 193 26.74 -17.07 20.51
N SER A 194 27.04 -17.70 19.36
CA SER A 194 27.70 -19.02 19.32
C SER A 194 29.18 -18.95 18.94
N THR A 195 29.61 -17.85 18.33
CA THR A 195 30.97 -17.73 17.79
C THR A 195 31.55 -16.34 18.04
N PRO A 196 32.86 -16.23 18.30
CA PRO A 196 33.52 -14.94 18.45
C PRO A 196 33.24 -14.05 17.24
N THR A 197 32.65 -12.89 17.49
CA THR A 197 32.17 -11.99 16.44
C THR A 197 32.84 -10.63 16.58
N SER A 198 33.15 -9.95 15.48
CA SER A 198 33.73 -8.60 15.54
C SER A 198 32.68 -7.53 15.85
N ALA A 199 33.09 -6.39 16.40
CA ALA A 199 32.18 -5.25 16.61
C ALA A 199 31.56 -4.73 15.30
N ALA A 200 32.28 -4.87 14.18
CA ALA A 200 31.78 -4.50 12.86
C ALA A 200 30.63 -5.41 12.42
N ASP A 201 30.76 -6.73 12.60
CA ASP A 201 29.73 -7.70 12.24
C ASP A 201 28.48 -7.55 13.11
N ARG A 202 28.66 -7.31 14.42
CA ARG A 202 27.56 -6.98 15.34
C ARG A 202 26.81 -5.72 14.91
N THR A 203 27.55 -4.68 14.50
CA THR A 203 26.94 -3.44 14.02
C THR A 203 26.19 -3.67 12.70
N ALA A 204 26.73 -4.47 11.79
CA ALA A 204 26.07 -4.82 10.53
C ALA A 204 24.76 -5.58 10.78
N MET A 205 24.77 -6.60 11.66
CA MET A 205 23.57 -7.32 12.07
C MET A 205 22.50 -6.39 12.66
N LEU A 206 22.89 -5.42 13.50
CA LEU A 206 21.93 -4.45 14.06
C LEU A 206 21.34 -3.52 12.99
N VAL A 207 22.13 -3.16 11.97
CA VAL A 207 21.64 -2.40 10.81
C VAL A 207 20.62 -3.24 10.03
N GLU A 208 20.91 -4.50 9.75
CA GLU A 208 19.98 -5.42 9.08
C GLU A 208 18.67 -5.58 9.89
N ALA A 209 18.77 -5.79 11.20
CA ALA A 209 17.60 -5.87 12.09
C ALA A 209 16.75 -4.58 12.07
N ARG A 210 17.37 -3.40 11.92
CA ARG A 210 16.63 -2.12 11.79
C ARG A 210 15.90 -1.99 10.45
N LEU A 211 16.37 -2.67 9.39
CA LEU A 211 15.70 -2.68 8.08
C LEU A 211 14.36 -3.45 8.10
N LEU A 212 14.10 -4.25 9.13
CA LEU A 212 12.79 -4.88 9.34
C LEU A 212 11.66 -3.84 9.50
N THR A 213 11.95 -2.65 10.05
CA THR A 213 10.95 -1.58 10.24
C THR A 213 10.40 -1.03 8.91
N PRO A 214 11.22 -0.58 7.95
CA PRO A 214 10.71 -0.17 6.64
C PRO A 214 10.09 -1.33 5.85
N MET A 215 10.55 -2.57 6.04
CA MET A 215 9.91 -3.76 5.43
C MET A 215 8.49 -3.98 5.96
N ARG A 216 8.29 -3.88 7.29
CA ARG A 216 6.97 -3.93 7.91
C ARG A 216 6.04 -2.84 7.37
N ALA A 217 6.53 -1.60 7.26
CA ALA A 217 5.74 -0.50 6.69
C ALA A 217 5.33 -0.77 5.24
N LYS A 218 6.23 -1.35 4.44
CA LYS A 218 5.94 -1.76 3.05
C LYS A 218 4.89 -2.87 2.98
N ALA A 219 4.96 -3.88 3.85
CA ALA A 219 3.96 -4.94 3.92
C ALA A 219 2.59 -4.41 4.34
N ALA A 220 2.53 -3.51 5.34
CA ALA A 220 1.28 -2.86 5.77
C ALA A 220 0.65 -2.01 4.65
N ALA A 221 1.47 -1.25 3.90
CA ALA A 221 0.99 -0.49 2.76
C ALA A 221 0.46 -1.38 1.62
N ALA A 222 1.11 -2.53 1.38
CA ALA A 222 0.63 -3.51 0.42
C ALA A 222 -0.72 -4.09 0.86
N LEU A 223 -0.85 -4.51 2.13
CA LEU A 223 -2.08 -5.07 2.68
C LEU A 223 -3.25 -4.08 2.55
N ALA A 224 -3.05 -2.82 2.94
CA ALA A 224 -4.06 -1.77 2.79
C ALA A 224 -4.49 -1.56 1.33
N ALA A 225 -3.55 -1.63 0.38
CA ALA A 225 -3.86 -1.58 -1.05
C ALA A 225 -4.64 -2.81 -1.54
N GLY A 226 -4.33 -4.00 -0.99
CA GLY A 226 -5.07 -5.24 -1.24
C GLY A 226 -6.51 -5.17 -0.74
N GLU A 227 -6.72 -4.70 0.49
CA GLU A 227 -8.06 -4.49 1.08
C GLU A 227 -8.89 -3.49 0.28
N GLU A 228 -8.28 -2.36 -0.12
CA GLU A 228 -8.95 -1.37 -0.94
C GLU A 228 -9.37 -1.95 -2.30
N SER A 229 -8.51 -2.77 -2.91
CA SER A 229 -8.80 -3.45 -4.17
C SER A 229 -10.00 -4.40 -4.06
N LEU A 230 -10.15 -5.09 -2.92
CA LEU A 230 -11.23 -6.04 -2.69
C LEU A 230 -12.59 -5.40 -2.36
N LYS A 231 -12.63 -4.19 -1.80
CA LYS A 231 -13.86 -3.57 -1.25
C LYS A 231 -15.06 -3.61 -2.22
N TYR A 232 -14.83 -3.36 -3.51
CA TYR A 232 -15.85 -3.41 -4.57
C TYR A 232 -15.50 -4.39 -5.70
N ASN A 233 -14.60 -5.34 -5.45
CA ASN A 233 -14.28 -6.36 -6.44
C ASN A 233 -15.37 -7.44 -6.46
N PRO A 234 -15.94 -7.80 -7.62
CA PRO A 234 -16.93 -8.88 -7.70
C PRO A 234 -16.38 -10.24 -7.21
N ARG A 235 -15.06 -10.44 -7.21
CA ARG A 235 -14.39 -11.66 -6.71
C ARG A 235 -13.97 -11.58 -5.24
N ARG A 236 -14.56 -10.67 -4.46
CA ARG A 236 -14.20 -10.45 -3.04
C ARG A 236 -14.29 -11.72 -2.20
N SER A 237 -15.37 -12.48 -2.33
CA SER A 237 -15.59 -13.68 -1.50
C SER A 237 -14.49 -14.74 -1.66
N VAL A 238 -13.94 -14.88 -2.87
CA VAL A 238 -12.91 -15.89 -3.18
C VAL A 238 -11.54 -15.53 -2.58
N HIS A 239 -11.25 -14.25 -2.44
CA HIS A 239 -9.92 -13.74 -2.09
C HIS A 239 -9.84 -13.16 -0.67
N ARG A 240 -10.97 -13.13 0.04
CA ARG A 240 -11.05 -12.57 1.39
C ARG A 240 -10.20 -13.38 2.37
N ASP A 241 -10.36 -14.70 2.37
CA ASP A 241 -9.72 -15.59 3.34
C ASP A 241 -8.19 -15.55 3.22
N LEU A 242 -7.68 -15.45 1.98
CA LEU A 242 -6.24 -15.29 1.71
C LEU A 242 -5.72 -13.95 2.28
N LEU A 243 -6.44 -12.85 2.06
CA LEU A 243 -6.02 -11.55 2.56
C LEU A 243 -6.12 -11.45 4.09
N GLU A 244 -7.11 -12.10 4.69
CA GLU A 244 -7.28 -12.23 6.14
C GLU A 244 -6.13 -13.03 6.76
N THR A 245 -5.68 -14.09 6.08
CA THR A 245 -4.48 -14.86 6.47
C THR A 245 -3.23 -13.98 6.43
N ASP A 246 -2.99 -13.25 5.32
CA ASP A 246 -1.84 -12.31 5.22
C ASP A 246 -1.90 -11.21 6.29
N ALA A 247 -3.11 -10.73 6.65
CA ALA A 247 -3.32 -9.72 7.68
C ALA A 247 -2.95 -10.25 9.09
N MET A 248 -3.40 -11.47 9.42
CA MET A 248 -3.05 -12.14 10.66
C MET A 248 -1.54 -12.37 10.77
N LEU A 249 -0.91 -12.87 9.70
CA LEU A 249 0.54 -13.06 9.64
C LEU A 249 1.29 -11.74 9.82
N LEU A 250 0.86 -10.65 9.17
CA LEU A 250 1.49 -9.35 9.34
C LEU A 250 1.37 -8.81 10.77
N ALA A 251 0.24 -9.06 11.44
CA ALA A 251 0.04 -8.65 12.84
C ALA A 251 1.05 -9.35 13.76
N MET A 252 1.16 -10.68 13.67
CA MET A 252 2.16 -11.49 14.37
C MET A 252 3.59 -10.98 14.08
N LEU A 253 3.96 -10.89 12.79
CA LEU A 253 5.29 -10.43 12.38
C LEU A 253 5.61 -9.03 12.91
N SER A 254 4.64 -8.13 12.98
CA SER A 254 4.83 -6.76 13.46
C SER A 254 5.27 -6.68 14.92
N ILE A 255 4.76 -7.62 15.74
CA ILE A 255 5.16 -7.79 17.14
C ILE A 255 6.58 -8.35 17.19
N LEU A 256 6.86 -9.41 16.43
CA LEU A 256 8.17 -10.05 16.39
C LEU A 256 9.28 -9.10 15.91
N VAL A 257 9.01 -8.22 14.94
CA VAL A 257 9.96 -7.19 14.47
C VAL A 257 10.46 -6.35 15.63
N THR A 258 9.56 -5.91 16.51
CA THR A 258 9.93 -5.05 17.64
C THR A 258 10.82 -5.79 18.63
N ARG A 259 10.49 -7.06 18.92
CA ARG A 259 11.26 -7.93 19.83
C ARG A 259 12.65 -8.23 19.27
N VAL A 260 12.72 -8.74 18.04
CA VAL A 260 13.99 -9.13 17.40
C VAL A 260 14.92 -7.93 17.21
N THR A 261 14.40 -6.75 16.86
CA THR A 261 15.23 -5.52 16.84
C THR A 261 15.72 -5.13 18.24
N GLY A 262 14.89 -5.34 19.27
CA GLY A 262 15.27 -5.15 20.68
C GLY A 262 16.38 -6.10 21.12
N MET A 263 16.23 -7.40 20.84
CA MET A 263 17.23 -8.45 21.08
C MET A 263 18.55 -8.13 20.38
N ALA A 264 18.51 -7.77 19.10
CA ALA A 264 19.68 -7.37 18.34
C ALA A 264 20.41 -6.19 18.97
N ARG A 265 19.66 -5.18 19.42
CA ARG A 265 20.25 -4.05 20.14
C ARG A 265 20.84 -4.47 21.49
N GLY A 266 20.11 -5.27 22.26
CA GLY A 266 20.55 -5.77 23.56
C GLY A 266 21.88 -6.51 23.46
N VAL A 267 22.00 -7.41 22.48
CA VAL A 267 23.25 -8.12 22.16
C VAL A 267 24.35 -7.12 21.81
N VAL A 268 24.14 -6.16 20.90
CA VAL A 268 25.20 -5.19 20.56
C VAL A 268 25.64 -4.35 21.77
N ASP A 269 24.70 -3.89 22.59
CA ASP A 269 24.96 -2.97 23.70
C ASP A 269 25.66 -3.68 24.89
N HIS A 270 25.50 -4.99 25.05
CA HIS A 270 25.98 -5.77 26.21
C HIS A 270 26.85 -6.98 25.82
N TYR A 271 27.41 -7.02 24.61
CA TYR A 271 28.28 -8.11 24.19
C TYR A 271 29.67 -7.96 24.81
N ASP A 272 30.16 -9.05 25.39
CA ASP A 272 31.55 -9.33 25.68
C ASP A 272 31.90 -10.77 25.25
N ASP A 273 33.18 -11.13 25.26
CA ASP A 273 33.63 -12.45 24.81
C ASP A 273 33.35 -13.55 25.85
N ASP A 274 33.19 -13.18 27.13
CA ASP A 274 32.92 -14.11 28.23
C ASP A 274 31.49 -14.68 28.15
N LEU A 275 30.57 -13.99 27.45
CA LEU A 275 29.23 -14.46 27.11
C LEU A 275 29.22 -15.85 26.44
N LEU A 276 30.26 -16.19 25.67
CA LEU A 276 30.35 -17.48 24.97
C LEU A 276 30.53 -18.67 25.90
N ASP A 277 31.05 -18.44 27.11
CA ASP A 277 31.29 -19.48 28.11
C ASP A 277 30.06 -19.75 29.00
N GLU A 278 29.01 -18.94 28.87
CA GLU A 278 27.77 -19.09 29.62
C GLU A 278 26.96 -20.32 29.18
N PRO A 279 26.68 -21.29 30.06
CA PRO A 279 25.94 -22.51 29.70
C PRO A 279 24.56 -22.22 29.08
N LEU A 280 23.90 -21.17 29.59
CA LEU A 280 22.56 -20.75 29.17
C LEU A 280 22.52 -20.21 27.74
N VAL A 281 23.65 -19.73 27.20
CA VAL A 281 23.72 -19.19 25.84
C VAL A 281 23.48 -20.29 24.81
N SER A 282 23.97 -21.50 25.06
CA SER A 282 23.72 -22.63 24.16
C SER A 282 22.22 -22.98 24.05
N GLU A 283 21.45 -22.83 25.13
CA GLU A 283 20.01 -23.01 25.14
C GLU A 283 19.30 -21.88 24.36
N ILE A 284 19.66 -20.63 24.63
CA ILE A 284 19.14 -19.44 23.92
C ILE A 284 19.37 -19.57 22.41
N VAL A 285 20.57 -19.98 22.00
CA VAL A 285 20.94 -20.21 20.60
C VAL A 285 20.04 -21.27 19.96
N SER A 286 19.82 -22.40 20.65
CA SER A 286 18.96 -23.47 20.13
C SER A 286 17.52 -22.96 19.95
N GLU A 287 17.00 -22.21 20.91
CA GLU A 287 15.66 -21.65 20.85
C GLU A 287 15.51 -20.57 19.76
N MET A 288 16.54 -19.74 19.52
CA MET A 288 16.55 -18.80 18.38
C MET A 288 16.48 -19.52 17.04
N GLN A 289 17.24 -20.61 16.88
CA GLN A 289 17.24 -21.41 15.65
C GLN A 289 15.90 -22.13 15.44
N ARG A 290 15.29 -22.64 16.51
CA ARG A 290 13.94 -23.22 16.46
C ARG A 290 12.89 -22.18 16.06
N ALA A 291 12.89 -21.02 16.71
CA ALA A 291 11.97 -19.92 16.37
C ALA A 291 12.13 -19.46 14.91
N SER A 292 13.36 -19.40 14.40
CA SER A 292 13.64 -19.12 12.98
C SER A 292 13.07 -20.19 12.05
N HIS A 293 13.24 -21.47 12.39
CA HIS A 293 12.71 -22.59 11.64
C HIS A 293 11.17 -22.60 11.61
N ASP A 294 10.54 -22.45 12.77
CA ASP A 294 9.07 -22.44 12.91
C ASP A 294 8.46 -21.28 12.14
N LEU A 295 9.09 -20.10 12.20
CA LEU A 295 8.64 -18.94 11.43
C LEU A 295 8.69 -19.20 9.92
N ARG A 296 9.76 -19.82 9.42
CA ARG A 296 9.88 -20.20 8.00
C ARG A 296 8.83 -21.22 7.61
N LEU A 297 8.48 -22.16 8.49
CA LEU A 297 7.44 -23.16 8.27
C LEU A 297 6.06 -22.48 8.17
N VAL A 298 5.74 -21.55 9.08
CA VAL A 298 4.49 -20.76 9.04
C VAL A 298 4.35 -20.00 7.71
N ILE A 299 5.44 -19.38 7.23
CA ILE A 299 5.44 -18.65 5.94
C ILE A 299 5.25 -19.61 4.77
N LEU A 300 5.97 -20.75 4.76
CA LEU A 300 5.88 -21.74 3.69
C LEU A 300 4.46 -22.35 3.58
N ASN A 301 3.80 -22.59 4.71
CA ASN A 301 2.43 -23.07 4.73
C ASN A 301 1.44 -22.03 4.21
N ALA A 302 1.73 -20.74 4.42
CA ALA A 302 0.94 -19.64 3.88
C ALA A 302 1.11 -19.48 2.35
N ASP A 303 2.23 -19.93 1.77
CA ASP A 303 2.54 -19.86 0.32
C ASP A 303 1.73 -20.86 -0.54
N LEU A 304 1.01 -21.82 0.05
CA LEU A 304 0.33 -22.90 -0.69
C LEU A 304 -1.16 -22.60 -0.97
N PRO A 305 -1.57 -22.29 -2.22
CA PRO A 305 -2.98 -22.07 -2.56
C PRO A 305 -3.79 -23.37 -2.43
N GLY A 306 -4.74 -23.40 -1.50
CA GLY A 306 -5.63 -24.55 -1.31
C GLY A 306 -5.06 -25.67 -0.43
N ALA A 307 -3.94 -25.46 0.26
CA ALA A 307 -3.56 -26.34 1.35
C ALA A 307 -4.61 -26.20 2.45
N ALA A 308 -5.30 -27.31 2.72
CA ALA A 308 -6.05 -27.49 3.95
C ALA A 308 -5.15 -27.02 5.10
N VAL A 309 -5.57 -25.94 5.74
CA VAL A 309 -4.80 -25.26 6.76
C VAL A 309 -4.33 -26.29 7.80
N LEU A 310 -3.04 -26.23 8.11
CA LEU A 310 -2.41 -26.83 9.28
C LEU A 310 -2.88 -28.28 9.54
N GLN A 311 -2.61 -29.20 8.61
CA GLN A 311 -2.48 -30.58 9.05
C GLN A 311 -1.22 -30.66 9.89
N ALA A 312 -1.46 -30.91 11.18
CA ALA A 312 -0.48 -31.17 12.21
C ALA A 312 0.77 -31.85 11.64
N VAL A 313 1.92 -31.32 12.04
CA VAL A 313 3.16 -32.09 12.15
C VAL A 313 2.78 -33.48 12.69
N PRO A 314 3.11 -34.59 11.99
CA PRO A 314 2.74 -35.91 12.45
C PRO A 314 3.42 -36.15 13.80
N ASP A 315 2.60 -36.28 14.85
CA ASP A 315 2.63 -37.23 15.98
C ASP A 315 3.96 -37.74 16.56
N ASP A 316 5.10 -37.14 16.25
CA ASP A 316 6.22 -37.07 17.18
C ASP A 316 5.98 -35.80 17.98
N LEU A 317 5.45 -35.98 19.19
CA LEU A 317 5.29 -34.93 20.21
C LEU A 317 6.34 -33.83 19.98
N PRO A 318 5.95 -32.61 19.59
CA PRO A 318 6.93 -31.55 19.53
C PRO A 318 7.51 -31.46 20.94
N ALA A 319 8.79 -31.16 21.06
CA ALA A 319 9.45 -30.94 22.35
C ALA A 319 8.92 -29.67 23.10
N LEU A 320 7.63 -29.35 22.92
CA LEU A 320 6.78 -28.28 23.45
C LEU A 320 6.47 -28.41 24.95
N THR A 321 7.00 -29.41 25.66
CA THR A 321 6.69 -29.62 27.09
C THR A 321 7.91 -29.67 28.00
N ALA A 322 9.12 -29.46 27.48
CA ALA A 322 10.25 -29.22 28.37
C ALA A 322 10.13 -27.76 28.85
N PRO A 323 9.71 -27.50 30.11
CA PRO A 323 9.78 -26.15 30.64
C PRO A 323 11.21 -25.67 30.46
N LEU A 324 11.36 -24.47 29.89
CA LEU A 324 12.65 -23.81 29.75
C LEU A 324 13.29 -23.82 31.14
N ARG A 325 14.28 -24.70 31.34
CA ARG A 325 14.87 -24.92 32.67
C ARG A 325 15.83 -23.78 32.90
N VAL A 326 15.29 -22.70 33.45
CA VAL A 326 16.07 -21.54 33.89
C VAL A 326 17.02 -22.01 35.00
N THR A 327 18.21 -22.43 34.60
CA THR A 327 19.37 -22.46 35.49
C THR A 327 19.67 -21.01 35.85
N VAL A 328 19.94 -20.75 37.12
CA VAL A 328 20.22 -19.39 37.60
C VAL A 328 21.40 -18.85 36.79
N PRO A 329 21.25 -17.73 36.05
CA PRO A 329 22.33 -17.17 35.26
C PRO A 329 23.52 -16.83 36.17
N SER A 330 24.73 -16.80 35.62
CA SER A 330 25.85 -16.18 36.34
C SER A 330 25.49 -14.74 36.72
N SER A 331 26.09 -14.21 37.80
CA SER A 331 25.76 -12.88 38.30
C SER A 331 26.15 -11.73 37.35
N GLU A 332 26.92 -11.99 36.30
CA GLU A 332 27.51 -10.96 35.43
C GLU A 332 26.63 -10.66 34.20
N HIS A 333 26.09 -11.69 33.52
CA HIS A 333 25.31 -11.54 32.29
C HIS A 333 23.78 -11.67 32.45
N TRP A 334 23.28 -11.81 33.69
CA TRP A 334 21.88 -12.14 33.96
C TRP A 334 20.85 -11.18 33.33
N VAL A 335 21.19 -9.89 33.16
CA VAL A 335 20.29 -8.89 32.56
C VAL A 335 20.05 -9.19 31.08
N LEU A 336 21.12 -9.41 30.31
CA LEU A 336 21.02 -9.72 28.88
C LEU A 336 20.37 -11.08 28.68
N LEU A 337 20.84 -12.12 29.38
CA LEU A 337 20.33 -13.48 29.23
C LEU A 337 18.86 -13.58 29.65
N GLY A 338 18.47 -12.94 30.75
CA GLY A 338 17.07 -12.87 31.19
C GLY A 338 16.17 -12.12 30.20
N PHE A 339 16.66 -11.02 29.63
CA PHE A 339 15.95 -10.29 28.57
C PHE A 339 15.75 -11.15 27.31
N LEU A 340 16.81 -11.82 26.83
CA LEU A 340 16.74 -12.70 25.66
C LEU A 340 15.79 -13.89 25.87
N LEU A 341 15.83 -14.50 27.06
CA LEU A 341 14.93 -15.60 27.42
C LEU A 341 13.47 -15.17 27.44
N GLU A 342 13.18 -14.03 28.06
CA GLU A 342 11.80 -13.53 28.13
C GLU A 342 11.27 -13.14 26.75
N ASP A 343 12.11 -12.53 25.90
CA ASP A 343 11.70 -12.23 24.52
C ASP A 343 11.54 -13.50 23.68
N LEU A 344 12.38 -14.53 23.85
CA LEU A 344 12.21 -15.83 23.18
C LEU A 344 10.93 -16.54 23.61
N ARG A 345 10.63 -16.57 24.92
CA ARG A 345 9.37 -17.12 25.45
C ARG A 345 8.18 -16.44 24.79
N ARG A 346 8.20 -15.11 24.69
CA ARG A 346 7.12 -14.33 24.06
C ARG A 346 7.06 -14.52 22.54
N ILE A 347 8.19 -14.70 21.86
CA ILE A 347 8.23 -15.04 20.43
C ILE A 347 7.56 -16.40 20.21
N HIS A 348 7.87 -17.39 21.04
CA HIS A 348 7.28 -18.72 20.97
C HIS A 348 5.77 -18.69 21.20
N GLU A 349 5.31 -18.01 22.26
CA GLU A 349 3.88 -17.84 22.54
C GLU A 349 3.13 -17.21 21.36
N GLU A 350 3.71 -16.16 20.75
CA GLU A 350 3.09 -15.48 19.61
C GLU A 350 3.01 -16.38 18.36
N ILE A 351 4.03 -17.21 18.10
CA ILE A 351 4.04 -18.16 16.97
C ILE A 351 3.02 -19.28 17.18
N VAL A 352 2.92 -19.80 18.42
CA VAL A 352 1.97 -20.86 18.79
C VAL A 352 0.52 -20.34 18.74
N GLU A 353 0.25 -19.17 19.31
CA GLU A 353 -1.09 -18.56 19.25
C GLU A 353 -1.52 -18.30 17.79
N ALA A 354 -0.61 -17.89 16.92
CA ALA A 354 -0.89 -17.72 15.50
C ALA A 354 -1.19 -19.04 14.76
N THR A 355 -0.71 -20.18 15.29
CA THR A 355 -1.01 -21.52 14.73
C THR A 355 -2.30 -22.13 15.31
N ASP A 356 -2.69 -21.78 16.54
CA ASP A 356 -3.86 -22.33 17.25
C ASP A 356 -5.14 -21.47 17.16
N ALA A 357 -5.09 -20.29 16.51
CA ALA A 357 -6.23 -19.39 16.41
C ALA A 357 -7.48 -20.08 15.76
N PRO A 358 -8.67 -20.04 16.40
CA PRO A 358 -9.88 -20.67 15.88
C PRO A 358 -10.34 -19.97 14.59
N ARG A 359 -10.61 -20.77 13.55
CA ARG A 359 -11.07 -20.34 12.22
C ARG A 359 -12.49 -19.76 12.23
#